data_AF-A0A1Q3CTV0-F1
#
_entry.id   AF-A0A1Q3CTV0-F1
#
_cell.length_a   1.000
_cell.length_b   1.000
_cell.length_c   1.000
_cell.angle_alpha   90.00
_cell.angle_beta   90.00
_cell.angle_gamma   90.00
#
_symmetry.space_group_name_H-M   'P 1'
#
loop_
_entity.id
_entity.type
_entity.pdbx_description
1 polymer ?
#
loop_
_entity_poly.entity_id
_entity_poly.type
_entity_poly.pdbx_seq_one_letter_code
_entity_poly.pdbx_strand_id
1 'polypeptide(L)'
;MYEIHDSQHIMPCDAHTSGFCIICALHNLFMVNYTSQALYIYKFVQHISLFSHSFTIFKQEDAYEFILGVLNLQQMKFNDSKIISYCKPYQVLNLPKAFFLCHTSSTFTCPSFLYVSI
;
A
#
# COMPACT_ATOMS: atom_id res chain seq x y z
N MET A 1 4.45 -4.88 -23.13
CA MET A 1 4.38 -5.76 -21.94
C MET A 1 5.46 -5.25 -21.01
N TYR A 2 5.10 -4.52 -19.95
CA TYR A 2 6.11 -3.94 -19.05
C TYR A 2 6.68 -5.06 -18.19
N GLU A 3 8.00 -5.29 -18.26
CA GLU A 3 8.71 -6.15 -17.32
C GLU A 3 8.71 -5.45 -15.96
N ILE A 4 7.76 -5.85 -15.11
CA ILE A 4 7.72 -5.42 -13.71
C ILE A 4 8.87 -6.15 -13.04
N HIS A 5 10.01 -5.48 -12.89
CA HIS A 5 11.06 -6.01 -12.02
C HIS A 5 10.51 -6.05 -10.60
N ASP A 6 10.44 -7.29 -10.09
CA ASP A 6 10.00 -7.63 -8.75
C ASP A 6 10.59 -6.64 -7.75
N SER A 7 9.75 -6.15 -6.83
CA SER A 7 10.24 -5.37 -5.70
C SER A 7 11.42 -6.13 -5.08
N GLN A 8 12.56 -5.48 -4.85
CA GLN A 8 13.73 -6.10 -4.18
C GLN A 8 13.46 -6.47 -2.71
N HIS A 9 12.19 -6.67 -2.35
CA HIS A 9 11.74 -7.09 -1.04
C HIS A 9 12.17 -8.53 -0.81
N ILE A 10 13.27 -8.71 -0.08
CA ILE A 10 13.73 -10.03 0.34
C ILE A 10 12.71 -10.60 1.35
N MET A 11 12.16 -11.78 1.03
CA MET A 11 11.18 -12.48 1.85
C MET A 11 11.79 -13.74 2.48
N PRO A 12 11.49 -14.05 3.75
CA PRO A 12 10.82 -13.19 4.73
C PRO A 12 11.70 -11.99 5.10
N CYS A 13 11.09 -10.83 5.35
CA CYS A 13 11.86 -9.68 5.81
C CYS A 13 11.88 -9.61 7.35
N ASP A 14 13.06 -9.40 7.94
CA ASP A 14 13.22 -9.04 9.36
C ASP A 14 12.72 -7.61 9.67
N ALA A 15 12.26 -6.88 8.66
CA ALA A 15 11.80 -5.51 8.79
C ALA A 15 10.40 -5.45 9.43
N HIS A 16 10.33 -5.17 10.73
CA HIS A 16 10.06 -3.82 11.27
C HIS A 16 9.95 -3.83 12.81
N THR A 17 10.16 -2.66 13.41
CA THR A 17 9.97 -2.31 14.84
C THR A 17 8.63 -2.70 15.46
N SER A 18 7.65 -3.15 14.66
CA SER A 18 6.30 -3.59 15.07
C SER A 18 5.93 -5.01 14.63
N GLY A 19 6.85 -5.77 14.02
CA GLY A 19 6.61 -7.17 13.61
C GLY A 19 5.64 -7.36 12.43
N PHE A 20 5.31 -6.31 11.67
CA PHE A 20 4.39 -6.38 10.53
C PHE A 20 4.96 -5.77 9.23
N CYS A 21 4.91 -6.56 8.16
CA CYS A 21 5.23 -6.12 6.81
C CYS A 21 4.07 -6.46 5.86
N ILE A 22 3.49 -5.42 5.24
CA ILE A 22 2.33 -5.56 4.35
C ILE A 22 2.62 -6.41 3.11
N ILE A 23 3.83 -6.33 2.55
CA ILE A 23 4.23 -7.14 1.38
C ILE A 23 4.31 -8.62 1.78
N CYS A 24 5.00 -8.92 2.89
CA CYS A 24 5.05 -10.28 3.45
C CYS A 24 3.66 -10.81 3.83
N ALA A 25 2.82 -9.99 4.44
CA ALA A 25 1.49 -10.41 4.87
C ALA A 25 0.58 -10.73 3.68
N LEU A 26 0.57 -9.90 2.63
CA LEU A 26 -0.21 -10.16 1.41
C LEU A 26 0.31 -11.38 0.64
N HIS A 27 1.63 -11.50 0.47
CA HIS A 27 2.20 -12.69 -0.18
C HIS A 27 1.81 -13.98 0.55
N ASN A 28 1.91 -14.00 1.89
CA ASN A 28 1.49 -15.15 2.69
C ASN A 28 -0.02 -15.39 2.65
N LEU A 29 -0.85 -14.38 2.41
CA LEU A 29 -2.30 -14.56 2.22
C LEU A 29 -2.63 -15.20 0.86
N PHE A 30 -1.88 -14.85 -0.18
CA PHE A 30 -2.15 -15.30 -1.56
C PHE A 30 -1.43 -16.60 -1.95
N MET A 31 -0.30 -16.94 -1.34
CA MET A 31 0.57 -18.04 -1.77
C MET A 31 0.43 -19.34 -0.95
N VAL A 32 -0.59 -19.45 -0.09
CA VAL A 32 -0.71 -20.55 0.88
C VAL A 32 -1.97 -21.39 0.66
N ASN A 33 -1.95 -22.64 1.13
CA ASN A 33 -3.11 -23.54 1.06
C ASN A 33 -4.23 -23.14 2.05
N TYR A 34 -5.46 -23.60 1.80
CA TYR A 34 -6.64 -23.22 2.59
C TYR A 34 -6.49 -23.39 4.12
N THR A 35 -5.81 -24.45 4.58
CA THR A 35 -5.65 -24.73 6.02
C THR A 35 -4.75 -23.72 6.71
N SER A 36 -3.72 -23.23 6.02
CA SER A 36 -2.82 -22.20 6.54
C SER A 36 -3.37 -20.79 6.31
N GLN A 37 -4.26 -20.59 5.33
CA GLN A 37 -4.87 -19.31 5.02
C GLN A 37 -5.62 -18.69 6.21
N ALA A 38 -6.39 -19.47 6.97
CA ALA A 38 -7.10 -18.97 8.15
C ALA A 38 -6.15 -18.38 9.20
N LEU A 39 -4.99 -19.01 9.40
CA LEU A 39 -3.96 -18.53 10.32
C LEU A 39 -3.35 -17.21 9.84
N TYR A 40 -3.09 -17.07 8.53
CA TYR A 40 -2.55 -15.82 7.97
C TYR A 40 -3.57 -14.70 7.94
N ILE A 41 -4.85 -14.99 7.68
CA ILE A 41 -5.96 -14.03 7.83
C ILE A 41 -6.03 -13.55 9.27
N TYR A 42 -6.00 -14.47 10.24
CA TYR A 42 -6.02 -14.10 11.65
C TYR A 42 -4.86 -13.16 12.01
N LYS A 43 -3.63 -13.53 11.62
CA LYS A 43 -2.44 -12.68 11.84
C LYS A 43 -2.59 -11.31 11.16
N PHE A 44 -3.11 -11.26 9.94
CA PHE A 44 -3.33 -10.02 9.20
C PHE A 44 -4.34 -9.11 9.91
N VAL A 45 -5.46 -9.67 10.38
CA VAL A 45 -6.52 -8.93 11.08
C VAL A 45 -6.06 -8.40 12.44
N GLN A 46 -5.11 -9.04 13.13
CA GLN A 46 -4.52 -8.49 14.36
C GLN A 46 -3.84 -7.12 14.15
N HIS A 47 -3.47 -6.79 12.91
CA HIS A 47 -2.84 -5.53 12.54
C HIS A 47 -3.80 -4.55 11.84
N ILE A 48 -5.12 -4.77 11.93
CA ILE A 48 -6.12 -3.98 11.19
C ILE A 48 -6.08 -2.47 11.51
N SER A 49 -5.68 -2.12 12.73
CA SER A 49 -5.52 -0.73 13.18
C SER A 49 -4.37 0.01 12.49
N LEU A 50 -3.47 -0.69 11.78
CA LEU A 50 -2.43 -0.07 10.96
C LEU A 50 -2.99 0.47 9.63
N PHE A 51 -4.14 -0.03 9.16
CA PHE A 51 -4.79 0.46 7.94
C PHE A 51 -5.58 1.74 8.22
N SER A 52 -6.29 1.75 9.35
CA SER A 52 -6.95 2.92 9.92
C SER A 52 -6.99 2.79 11.42
N HIS A 53 -6.72 3.89 12.14
CA HIS A 53 -6.75 3.90 13.59
C HIS A 53 -8.15 3.61 14.17
N SER A 54 -9.20 3.88 13.40
CA SER A 54 -10.60 3.68 13.81
C SER A 54 -11.02 2.21 13.78
N PHE A 55 -10.28 1.36 13.07
CA PHE A 55 -10.66 -0.04 12.89
C PHE A 55 -10.49 -0.86 14.15
N THR A 56 -11.46 -1.74 14.38
CA THR A 56 -11.50 -2.65 15.50
C THR A 56 -11.64 -4.09 15.04
N ILE A 57 -10.93 -4.99 15.71
CA ILE A 57 -11.02 -6.42 15.40
C ILE A 57 -12.45 -6.93 15.59
N PHE A 58 -12.87 -7.85 14.73
CA PHE A 58 -14.19 -8.51 14.77
C PHE A 58 -15.40 -7.57 14.56
N LYS A 59 -15.21 -6.40 13.95
CA LYS A 59 -16.30 -5.56 13.47
C LYS A 59 -16.31 -5.45 11.95
N GLN A 60 -17.49 -5.12 11.42
CA GLN A 60 -17.61 -4.71 10.04
C GLN A 60 -17.07 -3.28 9.91
N GLU A 61 -16.13 -3.10 8.99
CA GLU A 61 -15.43 -1.84 8.75
C GLU A 61 -15.66 -1.40 7.29
N ASP A 62 -15.33 -0.15 6.98
CA ASP A 62 -15.47 0.41 5.63
C ASP A 62 -14.42 -0.21 4.68
N ALA A 63 -14.89 -0.84 3.60
CA ALA A 63 -14.02 -1.52 2.64
C ALA A 63 -13.14 -0.56 1.82
N TYR A 64 -13.62 0.66 1.56
CA TYR A 64 -12.86 1.68 0.85
C TYR A 64 -11.71 2.19 1.73
N GLU A 65 -12.00 2.50 3.00
CA GLU A 65 -10.98 2.89 3.98
C GLU A 65 -9.93 1.79 4.17
N PHE A 66 -10.36 0.52 4.19
CA PHE A 66 -9.46 -0.62 4.26
C PHE A 66 -8.51 -0.70 3.05
N ILE A 67 -9.04 -0.64 1.83
CA ILE A 67 -8.23 -0.67 0.60
C ILE A 67 -7.24 0.50 0.58
N LEU A 68 -7.70 1.70 0.94
CA LEU A 68 -6.85 2.89 0.99
C LEU A 68 -5.71 2.71 2.00
N GLY A 69 -5.99 2.17 3.18
CA GLY A 69 -4.98 1.86 4.19
C GLY A 69 -3.94 0.84 3.71
N VAL A 70 -4.38 -0.22 3.02
CA VAL A 70 -3.47 -1.23 2.42
C VAL A 70 -2.54 -0.59 1.39
N LEU A 71 -3.08 0.22 0.48
CA LEU A 71 -2.30 0.92 -0.56
C LEU A 71 -1.30 1.91 0.06
N ASN A 72 -1.72 2.64 1.10
CA ASN A 72 -0.85 3.57 1.83
C ASN A 72 0.32 2.87 2.50
N LEU A 73 0.08 1.76 3.20
CA LEU A 73 1.15 0.98 3.84
C LEU A 73 2.12 0.40 2.81
N GLN A 74 1.62 -0.09 1.67
CA GLN A 74 2.48 -0.55 0.57
C GLN A 74 3.35 0.61 0.06
N GLN A 75 2.76 1.77 -0.21
CA GLN A 75 3.47 2.95 -0.67
C GLN A 75 4.55 3.41 0.33
N MET A 76 4.27 3.39 1.64
CA MET A 76 5.27 3.71 2.66
C MET A 76 6.49 2.78 2.59
N LYS A 77 6.28 1.46 2.47
CA LYS A 77 7.39 0.51 2.31
C LYS A 77 8.26 0.81 1.09
N PHE A 78 7.64 1.15 -0.04
CA PHE A 78 8.38 1.51 -1.25
C PHE A 78 9.12 2.84 -1.12
N ASN A 79 8.59 3.81 -0.38
CA ASN A 79 9.29 5.07 -0.15
C ASN A 79 10.48 4.90 0.81
N ASP A 80 10.35 4.07 1.84
CA ASP A 80 11.47 3.74 2.76
C ASP A 80 12.63 3.08 1.99
N SER A 81 12.33 2.22 1.01
CA SER A 81 13.36 1.58 0.18
C SER A 81 14.14 2.56 -0.72
N LYS A 82 13.57 3.72 -1.06
CA LYS A 82 14.26 4.74 -1.87
C LYS A 82 15.34 5.49 -1.09
N ILE A 83 15.19 5.60 0.23
CA ILE A 83 16.16 6.30 1.11
C ILE A 83 17.52 5.60 1.13
N ILE A 84 17.58 4.30 0.82
CA ILE A 84 18.83 3.51 0.78
C ILE A 84 19.49 3.53 -0.63
N SER A 85 18.83 4.07 -1.66
CA SER A 85 19.26 3.95 -3.07
C SER A 85 20.11 5.11 -3.62
N TYR A 86 20.96 5.75 -2.81
CA TYR A 86 21.96 6.70 -3.33
C TYR A 86 22.94 6.09 -4.37
N CYS A 87 22.90 4.77 -4.57
CA CYS A 87 23.73 4.05 -5.54
C CYS A 87 22.92 3.06 -6.40
N LYS A 88 22.15 3.52 -7.41
CA LYS A 88 21.88 2.89 -8.74
C LYS A 88 20.62 3.47 -9.43
N PRO A 89 20.56 3.50 -10.78
CA PRO A 89 19.49 4.16 -11.54
C PRO A 89 18.23 3.29 -11.76
N TYR A 90 18.02 2.24 -10.96
CA TYR A 90 16.81 1.42 -11.05
C TYR A 90 15.79 1.96 -10.05
N GLN A 91 14.92 2.85 -10.53
CA GLN A 91 13.85 3.39 -9.70
C GLN A 91 12.93 2.27 -9.24
N VAL A 92 12.91 2.01 -7.94
CA VAL A 92 11.92 1.14 -7.31
C VAL A 92 10.54 1.65 -7.69
N LEU A 93 9.81 0.84 -8.46
CA LEU A 93 8.46 1.14 -8.92
C LEU A 93 7.54 1.13 -7.70
N ASN A 94 6.93 2.27 -7.39
CA ASN A 94 5.87 2.31 -6.38
C ASN A 94 4.62 1.69 -7.02
N LEU A 95 4.39 0.39 -6.77
CA LEU A 95 3.30 -0.38 -7.38
C LEU A 95 1.92 0.28 -7.17
N PRO A 96 1.53 0.72 -5.96
CA PRO A 96 0.27 1.43 -5.78
C PRO A 96 0.10 2.61 -6.73
N LYS A 97 1.13 3.45 -6.87
CA LYS A 97 1.08 4.58 -7.80
C LYS A 97 1.09 4.16 -9.26
N ALA A 98 1.84 3.13 -9.63
CA ALA A 98 1.93 2.69 -11.02
C ALA A 98 0.59 2.15 -11.56
N PHE A 99 -0.20 1.50 -10.70
CA PHE A 99 -1.44 0.85 -11.12
C PHE A 99 -2.72 1.63 -10.80
N PHE A 100 -2.75 2.38 -9.69
CA PHE A 100 -3.98 3.00 -9.19
C PHE A 100 -3.97 4.53 -9.26
N LEU A 101 -2.83 5.18 -9.54
CA LEU A 101 -2.77 6.63 -9.60
C LEU A 101 -3.51 7.12 -10.85
N CYS A 102 -4.50 7.97 -10.63
CA CYS A 102 -5.14 8.76 -11.66
C CYS A 102 -4.91 10.25 -11.36
N HIS A 103 -4.70 11.05 -12.39
CA HIS A 103 -4.60 12.49 -12.27
C HIS A 103 -5.93 13.13 -12.63
N THR A 104 -6.46 13.94 -11.72
CA THR A 104 -7.62 14.79 -11.98
C THR A 104 -7.15 16.23 -12.17
N SER A 105 -7.67 16.90 -13.20
CA SER A 105 -7.52 18.34 -13.37
C SER A 105 -8.79 19.01 -12.86
N SER A 106 -8.66 19.95 -11.92
CA SER A 106 -9.79 20.68 -11.36
C SER A 106 -9.69 22.14 -11.76
N THR A 107 -10.58 22.58 -12.64
CA THR A 107 -10.68 23.99 -13.04
C THR A 107 -11.74 24.70 -12.21
N PHE A 108 -11.39 25.81 -11.59
CA PHE A 108 -12.35 26.65 -10.87
C PHE A 108 -12.60 27.93 -11.66
N THR A 109 -13.88 28.21 -11.91
CA THR A 109 -14.32 29.44 -12.59
C THR A 109 -15.07 30.32 -11.61
N CYS A 110 -14.60 31.55 -11.42
CA CYS A 110 -15.34 32.54 -10.65
C CYS A 110 -16.49 33.10 -11.52
N PRO A 111 -17.75 33.06 -11.08
CA PRO A 111 -18.86 33.62 -11.85
C PRO A 111 -18.85 35.15 -11.91
N SER A 112 -18.10 35.81 -11.02
CA SER A 112 -18.05 37.27 -10.91
C SER A 112 -16.88 37.92 -11.67
N PHE A 113 -15.87 37.14 -12.09
CA PHE A 113 -14.70 37.60 -12.82
C PHE A 113 -14.27 36.54 -13.84
N LEU A 114 -13.87 36.93 -15.06
CA LEU A 114 -13.34 36.05 -16.11
C LEU A 114 -11.93 35.50 -15.78
N TYR A 115 -11.71 35.05 -14.53
CA TYR A 115 -10.49 34.42 -14.09
C TYR A 115 -10.73 32.92 -13.90
N VAL A 116 -9.93 32.12 -14.61
CA VAL A 116 -9.93 30.66 -14.52
C VAL A 116 -8.62 30.26 -13.85
N SER A 117 -8.69 29.58 -12.71
CA SER A 117 -7.52 28.88 -12.18
C SER A 117 -7.48 27.48 -12.79
N ILE A 118 -6.37 27.17 -13.46
CA ILE A 118 -6.03 25.84 -13.97
C ILE A 118 -5.18 25.12 -12.93
#